data_AF-A0A349DBY3-F1
#
_entry.id   AF-A0A349DBY3-F1
#
_cell.length_a   1.000
_cell.length_b   1.000
_cell.length_c   1.000
_cell.angle_alpha   90.00
_cell.angle_beta   90.00
_cell.angle_gamma   90.00
#
_symmetry.space_group_name_H-M   'P 1'
#
loop_
_entity.id
_entity.type
_entity.pdbx_description
1 polymer ?
#
loop_
_entity_poly.entity_id
_entity_poly.type
_entity_poly.pdbx_seq_one_letter_code
_entity_poly.pdbx_strand_id
1 'polypeptide(L)'
;SQDVASFLCVPYNRREQGIIFLRNPGRFCGQSDFLRIIANILVQEINVQKHLERMKINASFADIKDNADVVVNLFGGLEIITEQGKLSEAEMKSPLCSKIFVLLMLNRHRGMSAKELSEIIWSDKEYDNPTGNLRSTLYRLRNMFELMSENELIVTTKTGYRVNPKLKIHTDYECFEDICANISAYAGKAERIEAMKNAIKLYKGKLFPSADGDHWHIPHSSKYHLLYLETLDKLMELLHETKDYKALHKYSMQAITIEPNSPCIICWLIIALRKHGALDMANKHMESAKARLLSEEYRDLEFRLQAVK
;
A
#
# COMPACT_ATOMS: atom_id res chain seq x y z
N SER A 1 -7.43 25.48 39.38
CA SER A 1 -6.36 25.64 38.38
C SER A 1 -5.05 25.84 39.12
N GLN A 2 -4.08 24.94 38.99
CA GLN A 2 -2.70 25.30 39.40
C GLN A 2 -2.22 26.43 38.47
N ASP A 3 -1.40 27.37 38.94
CA ASP A 3 -0.82 28.46 38.14
C ASP A 3 0.41 28.01 37.34
N VAL A 4 0.70 28.62 36.18
CA VAL A 4 1.91 28.31 35.38
C VAL A 4 3.03 29.20 35.92
N ALA A 5 3.99 28.62 36.63
CA ALA A 5 5.20 29.32 37.07
C ALA A 5 6.35 29.17 36.07
N SER A 6 6.40 28.06 35.33
CA SER A 6 7.41 27.81 34.29
C SER A 6 6.91 26.81 33.24
N PHE A 7 7.49 26.85 32.04
CA PHE A 7 7.18 25.90 30.96
C PHE A 7 8.43 25.55 30.15
N LEU A 8 8.47 24.31 29.64
CA LEU A 8 9.47 23.84 28.70
C LEU A 8 8.77 23.32 27.45
N CYS A 9 9.22 23.72 26.25
CA CYS A 9 8.58 23.34 24.99
C CYS A 9 9.57 22.78 23.97
N VAL A 10 9.15 21.76 23.23
CA VAL A 10 9.88 21.23 22.08
C VAL A 10 8.93 21.03 20.89
N PRO A 11 9.41 21.27 19.65
CA PRO A 11 8.60 21.04 18.47
C PRO A 11 8.31 19.54 18.31
N TYR A 12 7.06 19.24 17.97
CA TYR A 12 6.50 17.90 17.83
C TYR A 12 6.93 17.23 16.50
N ASN A 13 7.27 18.01 15.46
CA ASN A 13 7.85 17.49 14.21
C ASN A 13 8.47 18.64 13.37
N ARG A 14 9.36 18.35 12.40
CA ARG A 14 9.86 19.35 11.43
C ARG A 14 8.86 19.68 10.31
N ARG A 15 7.82 18.85 10.09
CA ARG A 15 6.86 18.99 8.98
C ARG A 15 5.40 19.25 9.39
N GLU A 16 4.98 18.88 10.60
CA GLU A 16 3.64 19.17 11.14
C GLU A 16 3.76 20.13 12.34
N GLN A 17 2.94 21.19 12.35
CA GLN A 17 2.98 22.29 13.32
C GLN A 17 2.40 21.90 14.69
N GLY A 18 3.11 21.07 15.46
CA GLY A 18 2.77 20.76 16.86
C GLY A 18 3.89 21.15 17.82
N ILE A 19 3.57 21.41 19.08
CA ILE A 19 4.55 21.67 20.15
C ILE A 19 4.13 20.86 21.38
N ILE A 20 5.06 20.10 21.97
CA ILE A 20 4.86 19.48 23.29
C ILE A 20 5.32 20.48 24.33
N PHE A 21 4.45 20.77 25.30
CA PHE A 21 4.77 21.62 26.44
C PHE A 21 4.69 20.84 27.75
N LEU A 22 5.67 21.06 28.62
CA LEU A 22 5.71 20.56 29.99
C LEU A 22 5.56 21.75 30.94
N ARG A 23 4.56 21.68 31.82
CA ARG A 23 4.22 22.74 32.78
C ARG A 23 4.91 22.49 34.12
N ASN A 24 5.48 23.53 34.72
CA ASN A 24 6.10 23.55 36.04
C ASN A 24 7.07 22.37 36.29
N PRO A 25 8.07 22.12 35.41
CA PRO A 25 9.05 21.07 35.64
C PRO A 25 9.75 21.27 37.00
N GLY A 26 9.72 20.26 37.86
CA GLY A 26 10.37 20.29 39.17
C GLY A 26 11.87 19.96 39.13
N ARG A 27 12.37 19.42 37.99
CA ARG A 27 13.77 19.04 37.75
C ARG A 27 14.12 19.25 36.27
N PHE A 28 15.40 19.47 35.97
CA PHE A 28 15.95 19.60 34.60
C PHE A 28 15.30 20.70 33.74
N CYS A 29 14.90 21.82 34.36
CA CYS A 29 14.11 22.89 33.74
C CYS A 29 14.78 23.58 32.52
N GLY A 30 16.09 23.42 32.33
CA GLY A 30 16.86 23.97 31.20
C GLY A 30 17.32 22.93 30.17
N GLN A 31 17.02 21.64 30.34
CA GLN A 31 17.50 20.58 29.45
C GLN A 31 16.34 20.05 28.58
N SER A 32 16.25 20.58 27.35
CA SER A 32 15.21 20.18 26.39
C SER A 32 15.46 18.81 25.75
N ASP A 33 16.63 18.22 25.91
CA ASP A 33 17.04 17.01 25.19
C ASP A 33 16.20 15.80 25.60
N PHE A 34 15.92 15.65 26.90
CA PHE A 34 15.06 14.57 27.39
C PHE A 34 13.61 14.73 26.88
N LEU A 35 13.09 15.96 26.87
CA LEU A 35 11.78 16.25 26.32
C LEU A 35 11.73 16.00 24.80
N ARG A 36 12.85 16.24 24.09
CA ARG A 36 12.99 15.94 22.66
C ARG A 36 13.06 14.43 22.38
N ILE A 37 13.73 13.66 23.23
CA ILE A 37 13.72 12.18 23.15
C ILE A 37 12.30 11.65 23.38
N ILE A 38 11.60 12.13 24.42
CA ILE A 38 10.21 11.78 24.68
C ILE A 38 9.31 12.19 23.51
N ALA A 39 9.50 13.38 22.93
CA ALA A 39 8.74 13.83 21.77
C ALA A 39 8.93 12.89 20.58
N ASN A 40 10.17 12.46 20.30
CA ASN A 40 10.44 11.51 19.22
C ASN A 40 9.84 10.13 19.48
N ILE A 41 9.93 9.62 20.71
CA ILE A 41 9.30 8.35 21.11
C ILE A 41 7.78 8.44 20.97
N LEU A 42 7.17 9.53 21.44
CA LEU A 42 5.73 9.78 21.28
C LEU A 42 5.33 9.88 19.82
N VAL A 43 6.12 10.52 18.96
CA VAL A 43 5.84 10.58 17.51
C VAL A 43 5.93 9.20 16.88
N GLN A 44 6.93 8.40 17.24
CA GLN A 44 7.03 7.02 16.76
C GLN A 44 5.84 6.19 17.24
N GLU A 45 5.48 6.29 18.52
CA GLU A 45 4.34 5.59 19.11
C GLU A 45 3.00 6.04 18.50
N ILE A 46 2.80 7.34 18.28
CA ILE A 46 1.60 7.86 17.61
C ILE A 46 1.55 7.43 16.15
N ASN A 47 2.69 7.36 15.46
CA ASN A 47 2.74 6.85 14.09
C ASN A 47 2.42 5.35 14.04
N VAL A 48 2.93 4.58 15.00
CA VAL A 48 2.58 3.16 15.20
C VAL A 48 1.09 3.03 15.50
N GLN A 49 0.52 3.83 16.41
CA GLN A 49 -0.90 3.82 16.74
C GLN A 49 -1.79 4.25 15.58
N LYS A 50 -1.45 5.33 14.85
CA LYS A 50 -2.16 5.73 13.63
C LYS A 50 -2.05 4.65 12.55
N HIS A 51 -0.95 3.91 12.50
CA HIS A 51 -0.80 2.78 11.60
C HIS A 51 -1.67 1.59 12.04
N LEU A 52 -1.70 1.27 13.33
CA LEU A 52 -2.60 0.29 13.96
C LEU A 52 -4.07 0.67 13.80
N GLU A 53 -4.42 1.96 13.85
CA GLU A 53 -5.77 2.46 13.57
C GLU A 53 -6.10 2.37 12.08
N ARG A 54 -5.16 2.68 11.18
CA ARG A 54 -5.32 2.43 9.75
C ARG A 54 -5.50 0.93 9.46
N MET A 55 -4.83 0.06 10.22
CA MET A 55 -5.01 -1.39 10.23
C MET A 55 -6.39 -1.79 10.79
N LYS A 56 -6.89 -1.14 11.84
CA LYS A 56 -8.27 -1.33 12.36
C LYS A 56 -9.33 -0.93 11.34
N ILE A 57 -9.07 0.04 10.45
CA ILE A 57 -10.00 0.40 9.35
C ILE A 57 -9.81 -0.57 8.16
N ASN A 58 -8.77 -1.42 8.12
CA ASN A 58 -8.61 -2.53 7.17
C ASN A 58 -9.26 -3.81 7.73
N ALA A 59 -10.46 -3.65 8.30
CA ALA A 59 -11.20 -4.61 9.14
C ALA A 59 -11.70 -5.87 8.38
N SER A 60 -10.77 -6.58 7.75
CA SER A 60 -10.81 -8.02 7.51
C SER A 60 -9.57 -8.73 8.07
N PHE A 61 -8.57 -7.99 8.59
CA PHE A 61 -7.37 -8.55 9.25
C PHE A 61 -7.40 -8.44 10.78
N ALA A 62 -8.57 -8.23 11.39
CA ALA A 62 -8.74 -8.50 12.80
C ALA A 62 -8.60 -10.01 12.98
N ASP A 63 -7.36 -10.47 13.16
CA ASP A 63 -6.92 -11.62 13.94
C ASP A 63 -5.43 -11.92 13.64
N ILE A 64 -4.50 -11.02 13.94
CA ILE A 64 -3.18 -11.51 14.41
C ILE A 64 -3.45 -11.99 15.83
N LYS A 65 -3.89 -13.24 15.95
CA LYS A 65 -4.28 -13.89 17.21
C LYS A 65 -3.21 -14.87 17.66
N ASP A 66 -2.34 -15.28 16.75
CA ASP A 66 -1.37 -16.36 16.91
C ASP A 66 0.01 -15.92 16.39
N ASN A 67 1.09 -16.46 16.98
CA ASN A 67 2.48 -16.17 16.60
C ASN A 67 2.80 -16.61 15.15
N ALA A 68 1.89 -17.35 14.52
CA ALA A 68 1.98 -17.78 13.13
C ALA A 68 1.29 -16.83 12.12
N ASP A 69 0.55 -15.81 12.57
CA ASP A 69 -0.15 -14.88 11.70
C ASP A 69 0.81 -13.82 11.15
N VAL A 70 0.84 -13.67 9.83
CA VAL A 70 1.74 -12.72 9.14
C VAL A 70 0.95 -11.95 8.10
N VAL A 71 1.05 -10.63 8.11
CA VAL A 71 0.45 -9.77 7.08
C VAL A 71 1.54 -9.33 6.12
N VAL A 72 1.32 -9.52 4.81
CA VAL A 72 2.23 -9.08 3.75
C VAL A 72 1.49 -8.12 2.83
N ASN A 73 1.90 -6.85 2.82
CA ASN A 73 1.39 -5.87 1.87
C ASN A 73 2.36 -5.74 0.69
N LEU A 74 1.82 -5.71 -0.53
CA LEU A 74 2.58 -5.49 -1.76
C LEU A 74 2.06 -4.31 -2.59
N PHE A 75 0.84 -3.81 -2.38
CA PHE A 75 0.35 -2.63 -3.10
C PHE A 75 1.04 -1.36 -2.60
N GLY A 76 1.75 -0.69 -3.50
CA GLY A 76 2.52 0.53 -3.20
C GLY A 76 3.86 0.29 -2.51
N GLY A 77 4.24 -0.98 -2.27
CA GLY A 77 5.53 -1.34 -1.66
C GLY A 77 5.43 -2.59 -0.79
N LEU A 78 6.58 -3.19 -0.47
CA LEU A 78 6.66 -4.37 0.38
C LEU A 78 6.67 -4.00 1.87
N GLU A 79 5.73 -4.57 2.63
CA GLU A 79 5.72 -4.57 4.09
C GLU A 79 5.37 -5.97 4.61
N ILE A 80 6.12 -6.46 5.58
CA ILE A 80 5.86 -7.71 6.31
C ILE A 80 5.59 -7.35 7.77
N ILE A 81 4.47 -7.77 8.31
CA ILE A 81 4.00 -7.40 9.64
C ILE A 81 3.67 -8.67 10.43
N THR A 82 4.11 -8.67 11.68
CA THR A 82 3.91 -9.73 12.68
C THR A 82 3.45 -9.08 13.99
N GLU A 83 3.19 -9.85 15.04
CA GLU A 83 2.94 -9.31 16.37
C GLU A 83 4.15 -8.51 16.91
N GLN A 84 5.36 -8.96 16.58
CA GLN A 84 6.62 -8.44 17.11
C GLN A 84 7.10 -7.17 16.41
N GLY A 85 6.56 -6.85 15.24
CA GLY A 85 6.92 -5.64 14.52
C GLY A 85 6.63 -5.67 13.03
N LYS A 86 7.33 -4.79 12.31
CA LYS A 86 7.19 -4.55 10.88
C LYS A 86 8.55 -4.52 10.21
N LEU A 87 8.67 -5.17 9.05
CA LEU A 87 9.80 -5.11 8.15
C LEU A 87 9.34 -4.57 6.79
N SER A 88 9.77 -3.36 6.48
CA SER A 88 9.54 -2.70 5.19
C SER A 88 10.71 -2.95 4.23
N GLU A 89 10.46 -2.72 2.94
CA GLU A 89 11.51 -2.78 1.92
C GLU A 89 12.73 -1.89 2.25
N ALA A 90 12.50 -0.72 2.83
CA ALA A 90 13.56 0.20 3.23
C ALA A 90 14.43 -0.36 4.37
N GLU A 91 13.85 -1.13 5.28
CA GLU A 91 14.55 -1.78 6.39
C GLU A 91 15.32 -3.00 5.93
N MET A 92 14.83 -3.72 4.92
CA MET A 92 15.53 -4.85 4.32
C MET A 92 16.85 -4.45 3.65
N LYS A 93 16.99 -3.18 3.21
CA LYS A 93 18.20 -2.59 2.60
C LYS A 93 18.82 -3.44 1.47
N SER A 94 18.02 -4.28 0.84
CA SER A 94 18.46 -5.22 -0.20
C SER A 94 17.32 -5.46 -1.19
N PRO A 95 17.37 -4.82 -2.38
CA PRO A 95 16.36 -5.02 -3.42
C PRO A 95 16.23 -6.50 -3.83
N LEU A 96 17.34 -7.24 -3.77
CA LEU A 96 17.37 -8.66 -4.11
C LEU A 96 16.62 -9.53 -3.09
N CYS A 97 16.76 -9.24 -1.78
CA CYS A 97 15.96 -9.92 -0.75
C CYS A 97 14.46 -9.69 -1.00
N SER A 98 14.06 -8.44 -1.26
CA SER A 98 12.67 -8.08 -1.54
C SER A 98 12.14 -8.80 -2.79
N LYS A 99 12.89 -8.77 -3.91
CA LYS A 99 12.51 -9.44 -5.16
C LYS A 99 12.34 -10.95 -5.00
N ILE A 100 13.30 -11.63 -4.34
CA ILE A 100 13.20 -13.08 -4.09
C ILE A 100 12.00 -13.40 -3.20
N PHE A 101 11.77 -12.60 -2.15
CA PHE A 101 10.63 -12.80 -1.27
C PHE A 101 9.31 -12.65 -2.03
N VAL A 102 9.14 -11.56 -2.78
CA VAL A 102 7.92 -11.30 -3.57
C VAL A 102 7.71 -12.38 -4.63
N LEU A 103 8.75 -12.82 -5.33
CA LEU A 103 8.65 -13.90 -6.30
C LEU A 103 8.14 -15.21 -5.65
N LEU A 104 8.66 -15.54 -4.45
CA LEU A 104 8.19 -16.69 -3.67
C LEU A 104 6.74 -16.50 -3.17
N MET A 105 6.35 -15.28 -2.79
CA MET A 105 4.99 -14.95 -2.36
C MET A 105 3.97 -15.12 -3.49
N LEU A 106 4.27 -14.62 -4.69
CA LEU A 106 3.42 -14.81 -5.87
C LEU A 106 3.34 -16.27 -6.33
N ASN A 107 4.25 -17.14 -5.84
CA ASN A 107 4.28 -18.57 -6.08
C ASN A 107 4.08 -19.41 -4.80
N ARG A 108 3.46 -18.85 -3.74
CA ARG A 108 3.49 -19.40 -2.37
C ARG A 108 2.97 -20.86 -2.22
N HIS A 109 2.16 -21.33 -3.16
CA HIS A 109 1.56 -22.66 -3.13
C HIS A 109 2.50 -23.77 -3.64
N ARG A 110 3.69 -23.44 -4.16
CA ARG A 110 4.67 -24.41 -4.67
C ARG A 110 6.09 -24.13 -4.18
N GLY A 111 6.97 -25.12 -4.31
CA GLY A 111 8.41 -24.93 -4.19
C GLY A 111 9.02 -24.44 -5.50
N MET A 112 10.04 -23.60 -5.40
CA MET A 112 10.85 -23.12 -6.51
C MET A 112 12.30 -23.57 -6.35
N SER A 113 12.86 -24.19 -7.37
CA SER A 113 14.23 -24.70 -7.31
C SER A 113 15.25 -23.55 -7.27
N ALA A 114 16.46 -23.83 -6.77
CA ALA A 114 17.55 -22.84 -6.78
C ALA A 114 17.89 -22.37 -8.21
N LYS A 115 17.82 -23.29 -9.17
CA LYS A 115 18.05 -23.02 -10.59
C LYS A 115 16.97 -22.10 -11.16
N GLU A 116 15.71 -22.43 -10.94
CA GLU A 116 14.55 -21.64 -11.39
C GLU A 116 14.56 -20.22 -10.82
N LEU A 117 14.74 -20.06 -9.50
CA LEU A 117 14.86 -18.74 -8.88
C LEU A 117 16.03 -17.95 -9.46
N SER A 118 17.14 -18.63 -9.76
CA SER A 118 18.30 -17.97 -10.32
C SER A 118 18.06 -17.47 -11.74
N GLU A 119 17.45 -18.30 -12.58
CA GLU A 119 17.12 -17.95 -13.97
C GLU A 119 16.13 -16.78 -14.04
N ILE A 120 15.16 -16.71 -13.14
CA ILE A 120 14.17 -15.63 -13.10
C ILE A 120 14.76 -14.31 -12.58
N ILE A 121 15.53 -14.36 -11.50
CA ILE A 121 16.05 -13.15 -10.83
C ILE A 121 17.21 -12.52 -11.61
N TRP A 122 17.99 -13.33 -12.32
CA TRP A 122 19.19 -12.91 -13.05
C TRP A 122 19.10 -13.10 -14.56
N SER A 123 17.87 -13.11 -15.12
CA SER A 123 17.60 -13.38 -16.54
C SER A 123 18.44 -12.56 -17.54
N ASP A 124 18.81 -11.33 -17.16
CA ASP A 124 19.45 -10.35 -18.06
C ASP A 124 20.89 -9.98 -17.66
N LYS A 125 21.51 -10.72 -16.72
CA LYS A 125 22.82 -10.36 -16.18
C LYS A 125 23.75 -11.57 -16.05
N GLU A 126 24.97 -11.42 -16.56
CA GLU A 126 26.06 -12.35 -16.28
C GLU A 126 26.53 -12.14 -14.83
N TYR A 127 26.02 -12.97 -13.91
CA TYR A 127 26.53 -13.04 -12.55
C TYR A 127 27.48 -14.22 -12.39
N ASP A 128 28.63 -13.98 -11.79
CA ASP A 128 29.46 -15.05 -11.24
C ASP A 128 28.71 -15.73 -10.09
N ASN A 129 28.40 -17.02 -10.26
CA ASN A 129 27.76 -17.90 -9.28
C ASN A 129 26.38 -17.43 -8.73
N PRO A 130 25.33 -17.38 -9.56
CA PRO A 130 23.99 -16.94 -9.14
C PRO A 130 23.39 -17.80 -8.02
N THR A 131 23.69 -19.11 -8.01
CA THR A 131 23.19 -20.02 -6.96
C THR A 131 23.81 -19.76 -5.58
N GLY A 132 25.09 -19.37 -5.52
CA GLY A 132 25.75 -18.95 -4.28
C GLY A 132 25.15 -17.65 -3.75
N ASN A 133 24.91 -16.69 -4.63
CA ASN A 133 24.25 -15.41 -4.30
C ASN A 133 22.80 -15.61 -3.81
N LEU A 134 22.09 -16.59 -4.36
CA LEU A 134 20.75 -16.97 -3.89
C LEU A 134 20.79 -17.47 -2.44
N ARG A 135 21.69 -18.41 -2.11
CA ARG A 135 21.79 -18.96 -0.74
C ARG A 135 22.12 -17.88 0.28
N SER A 136 23.08 -17.00 -0.01
CA SER A 136 23.45 -15.90 0.89
C SER A 136 22.33 -14.90 1.08
N THR A 137 21.54 -14.64 0.03
CA THR A 137 20.40 -13.73 0.08
C THR A 137 19.22 -14.31 0.85
N LEU A 138 18.93 -15.60 0.68
CA LEU A 138 17.92 -16.32 1.45
C LEU A 138 18.29 -16.42 2.93
N TYR A 139 19.57 -16.67 3.24
CA TYR A 139 20.06 -16.66 4.61
C TYR A 139 19.84 -15.30 5.28
N ARG A 140 20.20 -14.21 4.60
CA ARG A 140 19.94 -12.84 5.09
C ARG A 140 18.45 -12.60 5.34
N LEU A 141 17.59 -13.07 4.43
CA LEU A 141 16.14 -12.92 4.56
C LEU A 141 15.58 -13.68 5.77
N ARG A 142 16.07 -14.90 6.04
CA ARG A 142 15.72 -15.66 7.24
C ARG A 142 16.14 -14.91 8.51
N ASN A 143 17.39 -14.47 8.60
CA ASN A 143 17.89 -13.76 9.78
C ASN A 143 17.12 -12.46 10.07
N MET A 144 16.69 -11.73 9.03
CA MET A 144 15.86 -10.53 9.23
C MET A 144 14.49 -10.87 9.83
N PHE A 145 13.90 -11.99 9.41
CA PHE A 145 12.59 -12.42 9.89
C PHE A 145 12.64 -13.13 11.24
N GLU A 146 13.74 -13.79 11.59
CA GLU A 146 13.94 -14.42 12.92
C GLU A 146 13.80 -13.40 14.08
N LEU A 147 14.07 -12.12 13.82
CA LEU A 147 13.85 -11.05 14.79
C LEU A 147 12.36 -10.73 15.02
N MET A 148 11.49 -11.23 14.15
CA MET A 148 10.07 -10.91 14.10
C MET A 148 9.17 -12.12 14.33
N SER A 149 9.66 -13.35 14.20
CA SER A 149 8.88 -14.55 14.47
C SER A 149 9.81 -15.72 14.79
N GLU A 150 9.35 -16.61 15.67
CA GLU A 150 10.03 -17.87 15.96
C GLU A 150 9.91 -18.87 14.78
N ASN A 151 8.95 -18.66 13.89
CA ASN A 151 8.76 -19.46 12.70
C ASN A 151 9.62 -18.94 11.54
N GLU A 152 10.17 -19.83 10.72
CA GLU A 152 10.87 -19.43 9.50
C GLU A 152 9.91 -18.83 8.48
N LEU A 153 10.26 -17.72 7.81
CA LEU A 153 9.48 -17.18 6.69
C LEU A 153 9.56 -18.07 5.45
N ILE A 154 10.74 -18.62 5.18
CA ILE A 154 11.06 -19.41 3.98
C ILE A 154 11.72 -20.71 4.38
N VAL A 155 11.08 -21.81 4.01
CA VAL A 155 11.58 -23.17 4.25
C VAL A 155 12.20 -23.77 2.99
N THR A 156 13.18 -24.65 3.18
CA THR A 156 13.72 -25.48 2.10
C THR A 156 13.00 -26.83 2.10
N THR A 157 12.44 -27.21 0.95
CA THR A 157 11.72 -28.48 0.76
C THR A 157 12.39 -29.33 -0.32
N LYS A 158 11.90 -30.57 -0.52
CA LYS A 158 12.35 -31.44 -1.62
C LYS A 158 12.16 -30.79 -3.01
N THR A 159 11.14 -29.94 -3.16
CA THR A 159 10.82 -29.22 -4.40
C THR A 159 11.53 -27.87 -4.54
N GLY A 160 12.36 -27.48 -3.57
CA GLY A 160 13.06 -26.19 -3.55
C GLY A 160 12.59 -25.27 -2.42
N TYR A 161 12.82 -23.97 -2.57
CA TYR A 161 12.46 -22.95 -1.59
C TYR A 161 11.00 -22.54 -1.72
N ARG A 162 10.33 -22.31 -0.59
CA ARG A 162 8.97 -21.79 -0.55
C ARG A 162 8.72 -20.99 0.71
N VAL A 163 7.69 -20.15 0.65
CA VAL A 163 7.11 -19.53 1.84
C VAL A 163 6.59 -20.63 2.77
N ASN A 164 6.84 -20.48 4.07
CA ASN A 164 6.53 -21.50 5.08
C ASN A 164 5.01 -21.74 5.18
N PRO A 165 4.52 -22.96 4.87
CA PRO A 165 3.08 -23.27 4.93
C PRO A 165 2.48 -23.27 6.33
N LYS A 166 3.32 -23.27 7.38
CA LYS A 166 2.85 -23.17 8.77
C LYS A 166 2.40 -21.75 9.13
N LEU A 167 2.87 -20.75 8.39
CA LEU A 167 2.46 -19.36 8.58
C LEU A 167 1.08 -19.14 7.97
N LYS A 168 0.23 -18.42 8.70
CA LYS A 168 -1.07 -17.94 8.23
C LYS A 168 -0.85 -16.57 7.61
N ILE A 169 -0.55 -16.58 6.31
CA ILE A 169 -0.18 -15.35 5.58
C ILE A 169 -1.40 -14.72 4.94
N HIS A 170 -1.64 -13.48 5.33
CA HIS A 170 -2.69 -12.62 4.82
C HIS A 170 -2.08 -11.54 3.93
N THR A 171 -2.62 -11.36 2.72
CA THR A 171 -2.07 -10.38 1.77
C THR A 171 -3.11 -9.36 1.31
N ASP A 172 -2.67 -8.14 1.06
CA ASP A 172 -3.53 -7.08 0.52
C ASP A 172 -4.03 -7.40 -0.89
N TYR A 173 -3.18 -8.01 -1.73
CA TYR A 173 -3.51 -8.35 -3.11
C TYR A 173 -4.49 -9.53 -3.24
N GLU A 174 -4.39 -10.56 -2.39
CA GLU A 174 -5.39 -11.65 -2.39
C GLU A 174 -6.71 -11.16 -1.82
N CYS A 175 -6.69 -10.39 -0.74
CA CYS A 175 -7.92 -9.82 -0.19
C CYS A 175 -8.63 -8.89 -1.19
N PHE A 176 -7.86 -8.07 -1.91
CA PHE A 176 -8.38 -7.25 -3.00
C PHE A 176 -9.00 -8.10 -4.11
N GLU A 177 -8.29 -9.12 -4.59
CA GLU A 177 -8.78 -10.04 -5.62
C GLU A 177 -10.06 -10.75 -5.19
N ASP A 178 -10.10 -11.27 -3.95
CA ASP A 178 -11.25 -11.95 -3.38
C ASP A 178 -12.46 -11.02 -3.30
N ILE A 179 -12.29 -9.78 -2.84
CA ILE A 179 -13.38 -8.81 -2.81
C ILE A 179 -13.90 -8.58 -4.23
N CYS A 180 -13.01 -8.27 -5.18
CA CYS A 180 -13.35 -7.99 -6.57
C CYS A 180 -14.10 -9.16 -7.24
N ALA A 181 -13.66 -10.40 -7.02
CA ALA A 181 -14.28 -11.60 -7.55
C ALA A 181 -15.71 -11.82 -6.99
N ASN A 182 -15.97 -11.38 -5.76
CA ASN A 182 -17.24 -11.59 -5.07
C ASN A 182 -18.20 -10.38 -5.11
N ILE A 183 -17.82 -9.26 -5.75
CA ILE A 183 -18.68 -8.05 -5.86
C ILE A 183 -20.07 -8.38 -6.41
N SER A 184 -20.17 -9.26 -7.40
CA SER A 184 -21.44 -9.61 -8.05
C SER A 184 -22.38 -10.42 -7.14
N ALA A 185 -21.84 -11.12 -6.14
CA ALA A 185 -22.60 -11.95 -5.21
C ALA A 185 -23.43 -11.13 -4.20
N TYR A 186 -23.05 -9.88 -3.95
CA TYR A 186 -23.85 -8.98 -3.11
C TYR A 186 -25.16 -8.63 -3.82
N ALA A 187 -26.29 -8.78 -3.13
CA ALA A 187 -27.60 -8.48 -3.67
C ALA A 187 -27.91 -6.97 -3.61
N GLY A 188 -27.46 -6.30 -2.54
CA GLY A 188 -27.73 -4.89 -2.32
C GLY A 188 -26.77 -3.96 -3.05
N LYS A 189 -27.30 -2.92 -3.71
CA LYS A 189 -26.48 -1.84 -4.30
C LYS A 189 -25.56 -1.19 -3.27
N ALA A 190 -26.05 -0.97 -2.04
CA ALA A 190 -25.26 -0.38 -0.96
C ALA A 190 -24.10 -1.29 -0.51
N GLU A 191 -24.34 -2.60 -0.42
CA GLU A 191 -23.32 -3.59 -0.06
C GLU A 191 -22.23 -3.67 -1.13
N ARG A 192 -22.61 -3.65 -2.41
CA ARG A 192 -21.66 -3.58 -3.55
C ARG A 192 -20.78 -2.34 -3.47
N ILE A 193 -21.38 -1.17 -3.21
CA ILE A 193 -20.64 0.09 -3.05
C ILE A 193 -19.63 -0.04 -1.90
N GLU A 194 -20.02 -0.59 -0.76
CA GLU A 194 -19.12 -0.70 0.40
C GLU A 194 -18.01 -1.72 0.17
N ALA A 195 -18.31 -2.86 -0.45
CA ALA A 195 -17.31 -3.84 -0.87
C ALA A 195 -16.29 -3.22 -1.84
N MET A 196 -16.75 -2.51 -2.87
CA MET A 196 -15.87 -1.80 -3.81
C MET A 196 -15.02 -0.74 -3.11
N LYS A 197 -15.58 0.05 -2.19
CA LYS A 197 -14.81 1.04 -1.40
C LYS A 197 -13.69 0.36 -0.60
N ASN A 198 -13.96 -0.80 -0.01
CA ASN A 198 -12.96 -1.58 0.71
C ASN A 198 -11.85 -2.08 -0.23
N ALA A 199 -12.20 -2.61 -1.40
CA ALA A 199 -11.22 -3.03 -2.41
C ALA A 199 -10.32 -1.86 -2.85
N ILE A 200 -10.91 -0.71 -3.21
CA ILE A 200 -10.16 0.48 -3.63
C ILE A 200 -9.22 0.99 -2.53
N LYS A 201 -9.61 0.86 -1.26
CA LYS A 201 -8.76 1.25 -0.12
C LYS A 201 -7.54 0.35 0.06
N LEU A 202 -7.61 -0.93 -0.31
CA LEU A 202 -6.47 -1.85 -0.25
C LEU A 202 -5.43 -1.51 -1.33
N TYR A 203 -5.88 -1.07 -2.50
CA TYR A 203 -4.99 -0.71 -3.61
C TYR A 203 -4.33 0.67 -3.38
N LYS A 204 -3.12 0.66 -2.83
CA LYS A 204 -2.33 1.88 -2.54
C LYS A 204 -1.37 2.30 -3.66
N GLY A 205 -1.34 1.55 -4.76
CA GLY A 205 -0.38 1.72 -5.85
C GLY A 205 -0.14 0.39 -6.57
N LYS A 206 0.73 0.42 -7.57
CA LYS A 206 1.15 -0.79 -8.29
C LYS A 206 1.62 -1.87 -7.33
N LEU A 207 1.40 -3.13 -7.71
CA LEU A 207 1.97 -4.26 -7.01
C LEU A 207 3.51 -4.12 -7.05
N PHE A 208 4.16 -4.19 -5.89
CA PHE A 208 5.61 -4.17 -5.70
C PHE A 208 6.41 -3.32 -6.72
N PRO A 209 6.33 -1.97 -6.62
CA PRO A 209 6.90 -1.06 -7.61
C PRO A 209 8.42 -1.22 -7.85
N SER A 210 9.16 -1.77 -6.89
CA SER A 210 10.60 -1.99 -6.99
C SER A 210 11.00 -3.10 -7.98
N ALA A 211 10.02 -3.87 -8.49
CA ALA A 211 10.19 -4.79 -9.63
C ALA A 211 9.47 -4.29 -10.89
N ASP A 212 9.11 -3.01 -11.00
CA ASP A 212 8.61 -2.45 -12.26
C ASP A 212 9.65 -2.66 -13.36
N GLY A 213 9.24 -3.34 -14.44
CA GLY A 213 10.09 -3.69 -15.57
C GLY A 213 10.69 -5.10 -15.54
N ASP A 214 10.64 -5.81 -14.42
CA ASP A 214 11.06 -7.21 -14.38
C ASP A 214 10.05 -8.10 -15.14
N HIS A 215 10.50 -8.89 -16.11
CA HIS A 215 9.64 -9.71 -16.98
C HIS A 215 8.68 -10.63 -16.22
N TRP A 216 9.13 -11.23 -15.10
CA TRP A 216 8.30 -12.09 -14.26
C TRP A 216 7.20 -11.33 -13.51
N HIS A 217 7.39 -10.03 -13.26
CA HIS A 217 6.51 -9.20 -12.43
C HIS A 217 5.45 -8.47 -13.26
N ILE A 218 5.79 -8.07 -14.50
CA ILE A 218 4.90 -7.35 -15.43
C ILE A 218 3.48 -7.95 -15.50
N PRO A 219 3.26 -9.27 -15.74
CA PRO A 219 1.90 -9.81 -15.84
C PRO A 219 1.10 -9.69 -14.53
N HIS A 220 1.76 -9.81 -13.37
CA HIS A 220 1.10 -9.67 -12.08
C HIS A 220 0.70 -8.23 -11.79
N SER A 221 1.62 -7.28 -12.00
CA SER A 221 1.35 -5.85 -11.81
C SER A 221 0.22 -5.36 -12.73
N SER A 222 0.26 -5.75 -14.01
CA SER A 222 -0.78 -5.42 -14.99
C SER A 222 -2.15 -6.00 -14.64
N LYS A 223 -2.21 -7.26 -14.17
CA LYS A 223 -3.46 -7.90 -13.74
C LYS A 223 -4.18 -7.07 -12.67
N TYR A 224 -3.50 -6.74 -11.57
CA TYR A 224 -4.13 -6.02 -10.46
C TYR A 224 -4.43 -4.57 -10.83
N HIS A 225 -3.59 -3.94 -11.64
CA HIS A 225 -3.84 -2.59 -12.13
C HIS A 225 -5.12 -2.51 -12.98
N LEU A 226 -5.33 -3.45 -13.90
CA LEU A 226 -6.56 -3.52 -14.71
C LEU A 226 -7.79 -3.78 -13.83
N LEU A 227 -7.68 -4.71 -12.87
CA LEU A 227 -8.77 -5.03 -11.95
C LEU A 227 -9.14 -3.82 -11.07
N TYR A 228 -8.15 -3.03 -10.65
CA TYR A 228 -8.35 -1.77 -9.93
C TYR A 228 -9.11 -0.75 -10.78
N LEU A 229 -8.69 -0.50 -12.02
CA LEU A 229 -9.37 0.44 -12.91
C LEU A 229 -10.82 0.01 -13.17
N GLU A 230 -11.07 -1.28 -13.42
CA GLU A 230 -12.43 -1.80 -13.64
C GLU A 230 -13.31 -1.63 -12.39
N THR A 231 -12.79 -1.97 -11.22
CA THR A 231 -13.52 -1.85 -9.95
C THR A 231 -13.80 -0.38 -9.62
N LEU A 232 -12.84 0.50 -9.91
CA LEU A 232 -12.97 1.94 -9.69
C LEU A 232 -14.04 2.54 -10.62
N ASP A 233 -14.00 2.22 -11.92
CA ASP A 233 -14.97 2.73 -12.90
C ASP A 233 -16.41 2.37 -12.46
N LYS A 234 -16.63 1.09 -12.12
CA LYS A 234 -17.91 0.60 -11.59
C LYS A 234 -18.34 1.29 -10.30
N LEU A 235 -17.41 1.53 -9.37
CA LEU A 235 -17.69 2.26 -8.14
C LEU A 235 -18.14 3.69 -8.46
N MET A 236 -17.44 4.39 -9.35
CA MET A 236 -17.78 5.76 -9.73
C MET A 236 -19.15 5.85 -10.41
N GLU A 237 -19.49 4.91 -11.29
CA GLU A 237 -20.82 4.80 -11.90
C GLU A 237 -21.91 4.69 -10.83
N LEU A 238 -21.75 3.75 -9.88
CA LEU A 238 -22.73 3.55 -8.81
C LEU A 238 -22.86 4.78 -7.89
N LEU A 239 -21.75 5.46 -7.58
CA LEU A 239 -21.76 6.70 -6.80
C LEU A 239 -22.44 7.84 -7.56
N HIS A 240 -22.23 7.93 -8.87
CA HIS A 240 -22.89 8.90 -9.73
C HIS A 240 -24.41 8.67 -9.79
N GLU A 241 -24.84 7.42 -10.01
CA GLU A 241 -26.25 7.03 -10.06
C GLU A 241 -26.97 7.29 -8.73
N THR A 242 -26.30 7.03 -7.60
CA THR A 242 -26.84 7.30 -6.25
C THR A 242 -26.71 8.76 -5.84
N LYS A 243 -26.13 9.61 -6.70
CA LYS A 243 -25.88 11.05 -6.46
C LYS A 243 -25.00 11.32 -5.24
N ASP A 244 -24.18 10.37 -4.81
CA ASP A 244 -23.18 10.58 -3.77
C ASP A 244 -21.93 11.24 -4.36
N TYR A 245 -22.08 12.51 -4.76
CA TYR A 245 -21.01 13.29 -5.36
C TYR A 245 -19.86 13.59 -4.39
N LYS A 246 -20.12 13.52 -3.08
CA LYS A 246 -19.08 13.69 -2.05
C LYS A 246 -18.12 12.51 -2.05
N ALA A 247 -18.64 11.28 -2.05
CA ALA A 247 -17.81 10.09 -2.19
C ALA A 247 -17.14 10.05 -3.56
N LEU A 248 -17.86 10.37 -4.64
CA LEU A 248 -17.30 10.43 -6.00
C LEU A 248 -16.05 11.33 -6.04
N HIS A 249 -16.18 12.58 -5.57
CA HIS A 249 -15.04 13.51 -5.51
C HIS A 249 -13.87 12.96 -4.65
N LYS A 250 -14.17 12.41 -3.47
CA LYS A 250 -13.15 11.85 -2.58
C LYS A 250 -12.35 10.74 -3.26
N TYR A 251 -13.03 9.75 -3.86
CA TYR A 251 -12.36 8.61 -4.47
C TYR A 251 -11.66 8.99 -5.77
N SER A 252 -12.21 9.91 -6.59
CA SER A 252 -11.51 10.42 -7.78
C SER A 252 -10.22 11.15 -7.41
N MET A 253 -10.23 11.95 -6.34
CA MET A 253 -9.04 12.63 -5.83
C MET A 253 -8.01 11.66 -5.24
N GLN A 254 -8.42 10.53 -4.68
CA GLN A 254 -7.47 9.49 -4.25
C GLN A 254 -6.88 8.79 -5.47
N ALA A 255 -7.72 8.39 -6.43
CA ALA A 255 -7.31 7.65 -7.60
C ALA A 255 -6.34 8.43 -8.50
N ILE A 256 -6.51 9.75 -8.64
CA ILE A 256 -5.60 10.59 -9.46
C ILE A 256 -4.19 10.68 -8.87
N THR A 257 -4.02 10.45 -7.56
CA THR A 257 -2.68 10.40 -6.94
C THR A 257 -1.94 9.11 -7.27
N ILE A 258 -2.68 8.05 -7.62
CA ILE A 258 -2.12 6.75 -7.99
C ILE A 258 -1.87 6.71 -9.50
N GLU A 259 -2.87 7.11 -10.29
CA GLU A 259 -2.82 7.09 -11.76
C GLU A 259 -3.23 8.45 -12.35
N PRO A 260 -2.29 9.41 -12.41
CA PRO A 260 -2.58 10.78 -12.84
C PRO A 260 -3.00 10.92 -14.30
N ASN A 261 -2.68 9.93 -15.12
CA ASN A 261 -2.83 9.94 -16.58
C ASN A 261 -3.92 8.99 -17.07
N SER A 262 -4.78 8.46 -16.19
CA SER A 262 -5.90 7.63 -16.62
C SER A 262 -7.08 8.49 -17.11
N PRO A 263 -7.52 8.34 -18.39
CA PRO A 263 -8.68 9.06 -18.91
C PRO A 263 -9.97 8.83 -18.10
N CYS A 264 -10.20 7.58 -17.65
CA CYS A 264 -11.34 7.22 -16.81
C CYS A 264 -11.35 8.02 -15.49
N ILE A 265 -10.23 8.07 -14.76
CA ILE A 265 -10.13 8.77 -13.47
C ILE A 265 -10.33 10.27 -13.65
N ILE A 266 -9.70 10.86 -14.67
CA ILE A 266 -9.82 12.28 -14.99
C ILE A 266 -11.28 12.61 -15.34
N CYS A 267 -11.97 11.76 -16.11
CA CYS A 267 -13.37 11.93 -16.45
C CYS A 267 -14.25 12.03 -15.19
N TRP A 268 -14.15 11.06 -14.27
CA TRP A 268 -14.93 11.05 -13.04
C TRP A 268 -14.63 12.23 -12.12
N LEU A 269 -13.36 12.66 -12.05
CA LEU A 269 -12.97 13.85 -11.30
C LEU A 269 -13.64 15.12 -11.86
N ILE A 270 -13.63 15.29 -13.19
CA ILE A 270 -14.27 16.43 -13.85
C ILE A 270 -15.79 16.41 -13.62
N ILE A 271 -16.43 15.24 -13.72
CA ILE A 271 -17.86 15.07 -13.44
C ILE A 271 -18.17 15.47 -11.99
N ALA A 272 -17.38 14.99 -11.03
CA ALA A 272 -17.54 15.32 -9.62
C ALA A 272 -17.40 16.82 -9.36
N LEU A 273 -16.38 17.47 -9.91
CA LEU A 273 -16.14 18.91 -9.77
C LEU A 273 -17.27 19.75 -10.38
N ARG A 274 -17.78 19.37 -11.56
CA ARG A 274 -18.92 20.04 -12.20
C ARG A 274 -20.18 19.94 -11.34
N LYS A 275 -20.48 18.76 -10.79
CA LYS A 275 -21.63 18.57 -9.89
C LYS A 275 -21.46 19.27 -8.55
N HIS A 276 -20.23 19.52 -8.11
CA HIS A 276 -19.92 20.30 -6.91
C HIS A 276 -19.89 21.83 -7.15
N GLY A 277 -20.11 22.29 -8.38
CA GLY A 277 -20.10 23.72 -8.74
C GLY A 277 -18.70 24.33 -8.94
N ALA A 278 -17.64 23.53 -8.85
CA ALA A 278 -16.25 23.96 -9.00
C ALA A 278 -15.80 23.95 -10.48
N LEU A 279 -16.49 24.73 -11.33
CA LEU A 279 -16.28 24.74 -12.79
C LEU A 279 -14.86 25.15 -13.19
N ASP A 280 -14.28 26.14 -12.50
CA ASP A 280 -12.90 26.59 -12.77
C ASP A 280 -11.87 25.49 -12.53
N MET A 281 -12.07 24.68 -11.48
CA MET A 281 -11.20 23.54 -11.19
C MET A 281 -11.37 22.45 -12.25
N ALA A 282 -12.61 22.16 -12.66
CA ALA A 282 -12.88 21.20 -13.72
C ALA A 282 -12.18 21.58 -15.04
N ASN A 283 -12.20 22.87 -15.41
CA ASN A 283 -11.53 23.38 -16.61
C ASN A 283 -10.01 23.26 -16.49
N LYS A 284 -9.42 23.62 -15.34
CA LYS A 284 -7.98 23.44 -15.09
C LYS A 284 -7.54 21.98 -15.21
N HIS A 285 -8.32 21.04 -14.69
CA HIS A 285 -8.04 19.62 -14.84
C HIS A 285 -8.14 19.15 -16.29
N MET A 286 -9.08 19.67 -17.07
CA MET A 286 -9.22 19.39 -18.50
C MET A 286 -8.02 19.91 -19.31
N GLU A 287 -7.59 21.14 -19.06
CA GLU A 287 -6.41 21.75 -19.71
C GLU A 287 -5.14 20.98 -19.36
N SER A 288 -4.97 20.63 -18.07
CA SER A 288 -3.86 19.81 -17.60
C SER A 288 -3.86 18.41 -18.25
N ALA A 289 -5.03 17.80 -18.43
CA ALA A 289 -5.15 16.52 -19.11
C ALA A 289 -4.74 16.63 -20.58
N LYS A 290 -5.20 17.67 -21.29
CA LYS A 290 -4.82 17.92 -22.70
C LYS A 290 -3.31 18.08 -22.91
N ALA A 291 -2.62 18.64 -21.92
CA ALA A 291 -1.17 18.82 -21.98
C ALA A 291 -0.38 17.53 -21.64
N ARG A 292 -0.95 16.60 -20.87
CA ARG A 292 -0.25 15.42 -20.35
C ARG A 292 -0.59 14.12 -21.08
N LEU A 293 -1.81 13.98 -21.58
CA LEU A 293 -2.29 12.77 -22.24
C LEU A 293 -1.86 12.72 -23.70
N LEU A 294 -1.69 11.51 -24.21
CA LEU A 294 -1.55 11.27 -25.64
C LEU A 294 -2.85 11.60 -26.39
N SER A 295 -2.76 11.85 -27.68
CA SER A 295 -3.92 12.23 -28.52
C SER A 295 -5.07 11.21 -28.46
N GLU A 296 -4.75 9.92 -28.39
CA GLU A 296 -5.74 8.84 -28.30
C GLU A 296 -6.40 8.78 -26.92
N GLU A 297 -5.61 8.92 -25.85
CA GLU A 297 -6.09 8.96 -24.46
C GLU A 297 -6.98 10.18 -24.19
N TYR A 298 -6.63 11.33 -24.75
CA TYR A 298 -7.44 12.54 -24.63
C TYR A 298 -8.77 12.42 -25.41
N ARG A 299 -8.79 11.74 -26.56
CA ARG A 299 -10.04 11.43 -27.29
C ARG A 299 -10.94 10.49 -26.48
N ASP A 300 -10.38 9.48 -25.80
CA ASP A 300 -11.15 8.63 -24.88
C ASP A 300 -11.78 9.44 -23.74
N LEU A 301 -11.02 10.36 -23.14
CA LEU A 301 -11.55 11.27 -22.12
C LEU A 301 -12.74 12.10 -22.64
N GLU A 302 -12.61 12.69 -23.83
CA GLU A 302 -13.69 13.49 -24.43
C GLU A 302 -14.93 12.63 -24.73
N PHE A 303 -14.74 11.42 -25.24
CA PHE A 303 -15.82 10.47 -25.51
C PHE A 303 -16.56 10.10 -24.22
N ARG A 304 -15.83 9.74 -23.15
CA ARG A 304 -16.43 9.41 -21.84
C ARG A 304 -17.22 10.57 -21.25
N LEU A 305 -16.69 11.79 -21.33
CA LEU A 305 -17.39 12.99 -20.84
C LEU A 305 -18.70 13.29 -21.59
N GLN A 306 -18.82 12.86 -22.86
CA GLN A 306 -20.05 12.99 -23.63
C GLN A 306 -21.06 11.89 -23.29
N ALA A 307 -20.59 10.68 -22.99
CA ALA A 307 -21.43 9.53 -22.67
C ALA A 307 -22.14 9.66 -21.31
N VAL A 308 -21.53 10.35 -20.34
CA VAL A 308 -22.06 10.50 -18.96
C VAL A 308 -22.91 11.77 -18.78
N LYS A 309 -23.54 12.30 -19.85
CA LYS A 309 -24.38 13.49 -19.80
C LYS A 309 -25.75 13.26 -19.16
#